data_AF-A0A6M2F0A6-F1
#
_entry.id   AF-A0A6M2F0A6-F1
#
_cell.length_a   1.000
_cell.length_b   1.000
_cell.length_c   1.000
_cell.angle_alpha   90.00
_cell.angle_beta   90.00
_cell.angle_gamma   90.00
#
_symmetry.space_group_name_H-M   'P 1'
#
loop_
_entity.id
_entity.type
_entity.pdbx_description
1 polymer ?
#
loop_
_entity_poly.entity_id
_entity_poly.type
_entity_poly.pdbx_seq_one_letter_code
_entity_poly.pdbx_strand_id
1 'polypeptide(L)'
;MLLGAPTYTGAVDVWSIGCIFAEMVRGKDLFGGHSEMEVLKEIFSIIGTPKEDELCSLPSFPLAIPNNEPKDLTEVVPQLNDDGIDLLGKMLVLDPHARITAEAALAHPYFTKQVKREI
;
A
#
# COMPACT_ATOMS: atom_id res chain seq x y z
N MET A 1 6.21 14.51 7.49
CA MET A 1 7.03 13.28 7.68
C MET A 1 6.17 12.35 8.53
N LEU A 2 5.51 11.38 7.92
CA LEU A 2 4.38 10.69 8.56
C LEU A 2 4.79 9.57 9.54
N LEU A 3 6.07 9.17 9.59
CA LEU A 3 6.41 7.91 10.29
C LEU A 3 7.86 7.78 10.78
N GLY A 4 8.47 8.87 11.26
CA GLY A 4 9.61 8.81 12.22
C GLY A 4 10.83 7.92 11.90
N ALA A 5 10.99 7.38 10.70
CA ALA A 5 12.08 6.47 10.36
C ALA A 5 13.36 7.29 10.10
N PRO A 6 14.48 7.00 10.79
CA PRO A 6 15.74 7.76 10.67
C PRO A 6 16.45 7.56 9.31
N THR A 7 15.98 6.62 8.48
CA THR A 7 16.51 6.34 7.15
C THR A 7 15.39 6.39 6.11
N TYR A 8 15.37 7.46 5.33
CA TYR A 8 14.60 7.55 4.09
C TYR A 8 15.15 6.50 3.12
N THR A 9 14.41 5.42 2.92
CA THR A 9 14.74 4.37 1.95
C THR A 9 13.76 4.45 0.79
N GLY A 10 14.14 3.93 -0.38
CA GLY A 10 13.26 3.90 -1.55
C GLY A 10 11.92 3.19 -1.31
N ALA A 11 11.76 2.48 -0.19
CA ALA A 11 10.49 1.92 0.25
C ALA A 11 9.39 2.99 0.40
N VAL A 12 9.70 4.19 0.90
CA VAL A 12 8.72 5.28 1.05
C VAL A 12 8.20 5.73 -0.32
N ASP A 13 9.08 5.78 -1.32
CA ASP A 13 8.70 6.12 -2.69
C ASP A 13 7.83 5.01 -3.30
N VAL A 14 8.17 3.73 -3.07
CA VAL A 14 7.37 2.59 -3.55
C VAL A 14 5.94 2.60 -3.00
N TRP A 15 5.76 2.94 -1.71
CA TRP A 15 4.41 3.09 -1.15
C TRP A 15 3.62 4.17 -1.86
N SER A 16 4.24 5.33 -2.06
CA SER A 16 3.62 6.46 -2.73
C SER A 16 3.22 6.11 -4.17
N ILE A 17 4.07 5.38 -4.89
CA ILE A 17 3.77 4.86 -6.23
C ILE A 17 2.62 3.84 -6.16
N GLY A 18 2.57 2.97 -5.15
CA GLY A 18 1.47 2.03 -4.94
C GLY A 18 0.11 2.74 -4.78
N CYS A 19 0.06 3.81 -3.99
CA CYS A 19 -1.14 4.64 -3.85
C CYS A 19 -1.59 5.23 -5.19
N ILE A 20 -0.66 5.87 -5.91
CA ILE A 20 -0.92 6.47 -7.23
C ILE A 20 -1.36 5.41 -8.24
N PHE A 21 -0.74 4.23 -8.21
CA PHE A 21 -1.09 3.12 -9.09
C PHE A 21 -2.54 2.67 -8.87
N ALA A 22 -2.94 2.46 -7.62
CA ALA A 22 -4.32 2.11 -7.31
C ALA A 22 -5.30 3.23 -7.69
N GLU A 23 -4.94 4.49 -7.47
CA GLU A 23 -5.75 5.65 -7.82
C GLU A 23 -5.95 5.80 -9.33
N MET A 24 -4.88 5.63 -10.12
CA MET A 24 -4.94 5.65 -11.59
C MET A 24 -5.88 4.58 -12.13
N VAL A 25 -5.87 3.39 -11.54
CA VAL A 25 -6.74 2.29 -11.97
C VAL A 25 -8.18 2.53 -11.50
N ARG A 26 -8.39 3.06 -10.29
CA ARG A 26 -9.72 3.21 -9.71
C ARG A 26 -10.43 4.49 -10.14
N GLY A 27 -9.69 5.50 -10.56
CA GLY A 27 -10.19 6.86 -10.86
C GLY A 27 -10.59 7.67 -9.63
N LYS A 28 -10.24 7.22 -8.41
CA LYS A 28 -10.48 7.91 -7.14
C LYS A 28 -9.41 7.55 -6.12
N ASP A 29 -9.04 8.52 -5.27
CA ASP A 29 -7.99 8.47 -4.24
C ASP A 29 -8.08 7.18 -3.44
N LEU A 30 -7.00 6.37 -3.37
CA LEU A 30 -6.99 5.11 -2.63
C LEU A 30 -7.37 5.32 -1.15
N PHE A 31 -6.78 6.36 -0.56
CA PHE A 31 -7.01 6.86 0.80
C PHE A 31 -7.44 8.34 0.70
N GLY A 32 -8.73 8.63 0.90
CA GLY A 32 -9.36 9.94 0.75
C GLY A 32 -9.47 10.75 2.06
N GLY A 33 -8.64 10.47 3.06
CA GLY A 33 -8.67 11.20 4.33
C GLY A 33 -8.24 12.67 4.20
N HIS A 34 -8.95 13.58 4.85
CA HIS A 34 -8.63 15.01 4.87
C HIS A 34 -7.65 15.40 6.00
N SER A 35 -7.46 14.49 6.95
CA SER A 35 -6.47 14.59 8.02
C SER A 35 -5.56 13.36 8.05
N GLU A 36 -4.36 13.51 8.62
CA GLU A 36 -3.42 12.40 8.84
C GLU A 36 -4.08 11.22 9.57
N MET A 37 -4.90 11.51 10.57
CA MET A 37 -5.64 10.49 11.31
C MET A 37 -6.68 9.76 10.46
N GLU A 38 -7.37 10.45 9.56
CA GLU A 38 -8.34 9.82 8.65
C GLU A 38 -7.66 8.95 7.61
N VAL A 39 -6.57 9.45 7.00
CA VAL A 39 -5.76 8.67 6.05
C VAL A 39 -5.25 7.39 6.72
N LEU A 40 -4.76 7.49 7.96
CA LEU A 40 -4.29 6.33 8.73
C LEU A 40 -5.41 5.32 9.02
N LYS A 41 -6.60 5.79 9.41
CA LYS A 41 -7.76 4.91 9.61
C LYS A 41 -8.15 4.17 8.33
N GLU A 42 -8.10 4.85 7.18
CA GLU A 42 -8.40 4.22 5.89
C GLU A 42 -7.32 3.21 5.48
N ILE A 43 -6.04 3.53 5.70
CA ILE A 43 -4.92 2.61 5.51
C ILE A 43 -5.18 1.32 6.28
N PHE A 44 -5.47 1.41 7.59
CA PHE A 44 -5.75 0.23 8.41
C PHE A 44 -7.08 -0.45 8.08
N SER A 45 -8.05 0.27 7.53
CA SER A 45 -9.31 -0.32 7.05
C SER A 45 -9.12 -1.18 5.80
N ILE A 46 -8.10 -0.89 4.99
CA ILE A 46 -7.81 -1.62 3.74
C ILE A 46 -6.74 -2.68 3.96
N ILE A 47 -5.61 -2.31 4.56
CA ILE A 47 -4.43 -3.18 4.69
C ILE A 47 -4.51 -4.05 5.96
N GLY A 48 -5.35 -3.66 6.91
CA GLY A 48 -5.46 -4.30 8.22
C GLY A 48 -4.66 -3.56 9.29
N THR A 49 -5.00 -3.82 10.54
CA THR A 49 -4.31 -3.21 11.69
C THR A 49 -3.06 -4.03 12.03
N PRO A 50 -1.86 -3.44 12.06
CA PRO A 50 -0.68 -4.15 12.52
C PRO A 50 -0.88 -4.55 13.99
N LYS A 51 -0.27 -5.66 14.40
CA LYS A 51 -0.41 -6.16 15.78
C LYS A 51 0.12 -5.12 16.77
N GLU A 52 -0.42 -5.10 18.00
CA GLU A 52 -0.02 -4.14 19.05
C GLU A 52 1.51 -4.04 19.21
N ASP A 53 2.23 -5.16 19.09
CA ASP A 53 3.69 -5.22 19.18
C ASP A 53 4.41 -4.39 18.09
N GLU A 54 3.86 -4.33 16.88
CA GLU A 54 4.40 -3.51 15.76
C GLU A 54 3.95 -2.05 15.90
N LEU A 55 2.76 -1.81 16.44
CA LEU A 55 2.20 -0.48 16.67
C LEU A 55 2.97 0.29 17.76
N CYS A 56 3.49 -0.39 18.78
CA CYS A 56 4.32 0.22 19.84
C CYS A 56 5.64 0.82 19.32
N SER A 57 6.12 0.39 18.15
CA SER A 57 7.30 0.97 17.51
C SER A 57 7.01 2.30 16.80
N LEU A 58 5.73 2.64 16.61
CA LEU A 58 5.31 3.88 15.95
C LEU A 58 5.15 4.99 16.99
N PRO A 59 5.89 6.11 16.86
CA PRO A 59 5.78 7.19 17.83
C PRO A 59 4.41 7.87 17.68
N SER A 60 3.62 7.85 18.76
CA SER A 60 2.44 8.71 18.96
C SER A 60 1.11 8.26 18.32
N PHE A 61 0.82 6.96 18.26
CA PHE A 61 -0.52 6.53 17.83
C PHE A 61 -1.53 6.50 19.01
N PRO A 62 -2.73 7.10 18.87
CA PRO A 62 -3.76 6.97 19.88
C PRO A 62 -4.27 5.52 19.91
N LEU A 63 -4.27 4.94 21.12
CA LEU A 63 -4.57 3.54 21.50
C LEU A 63 -5.95 2.98 21.05
N ALA A 64 -6.71 3.67 20.21
CA ALA A 64 -8.11 3.39 19.90
C ALA A 64 -8.34 3.14 18.40
N ILE A 65 -7.50 2.34 17.76
CA ILE A 65 -7.75 1.88 16.39
C ILE A 65 -8.56 0.58 16.47
N PRO A 66 -9.72 0.48 15.80
CA PRO A 66 -10.46 -0.78 15.73
C PRO A 66 -9.59 -1.82 15.02
N ASN A 67 -9.51 -3.03 15.60
CA ASN A 67 -8.82 -4.15 14.98
C ASN A 67 -9.55 -4.54 13.69
N ASN A 68 -9.03 -4.10 12.55
CA ASN A 68 -9.57 -4.40 11.23
C ASN A 68 -8.78 -5.54 10.60
N GLU A 69 -9.50 -6.53 10.09
CA GLU A 69 -8.90 -7.54 9.21
C GLU A 69 -8.56 -6.92 7.85
N PRO A 70 -7.46 -7.35 7.19
CA PRO A 70 -7.11 -6.89 5.85
C PRO A 70 -8.27 -7.14 4.88
N LYS A 71 -8.64 -6.12 4.10
CA LYS A 71 -9.60 -6.29 3.01
C LYS A 71 -8.90 -6.94 1.83
N ASP A 72 -9.69 -7.67 1.04
CA ASP A 72 -9.21 -8.13 -0.25
C ASP A 72 -9.04 -6.93 -1.19
N LEU A 73 -7.83 -6.74 -1.71
CA LEU A 73 -7.52 -5.69 -2.67
C LEU A 73 -8.30 -5.85 -3.98
N THR A 74 -8.76 -7.07 -4.31
CA THR A 74 -9.63 -7.31 -5.47
C THR A 74 -10.96 -6.57 -5.34
N GLU A 75 -11.50 -6.41 -4.13
CA GLU A 75 -12.72 -5.63 -3.87
C GLU A 75 -12.45 -4.13 -3.90
N VAL A 76 -11.24 -3.71 -3.49
CA VAL A 76 -10.85 -2.30 -3.40
C VAL A 76 -10.50 -1.72 -4.77
N VAL A 77 -9.88 -2.53 -5.64
CA VAL A 77 -9.45 -2.15 -7.00
C VAL A 77 -9.87 -3.24 -8.00
N PRO A 78 -11.17 -3.44 -8.25
CA PRO A 78 -11.69 -4.55 -9.06
C PRO A 78 -11.33 -4.47 -10.55
N GLN A 79 -10.81 -3.33 -10.99
CA GLN A 79 -10.36 -3.12 -12.38
C GLN A 79 -8.96 -3.69 -12.63
N LEU A 80 -8.25 -4.11 -11.58
CA LEU A 80 -6.91 -4.64 -11.66
C LEU A 80 -6.95 -6.16 -11.79
N ASN A 81 -6.08 -6.72 -12.63
CA ASN A 81 -5.93 -8.17 -12.77
C ASN A 81 -5.15 -8.78 -11.59
N ASP A 82 -5.17 -10.11 -11.47
CA ASP A 82 -4.51 -10.82 -10.37
C ASP A 82 -3.03 -10.45 -10.21
N ASP A 83 -2.28 -10.33 -11.32
CA ASP A 83 -0.86 -9.94 -11.29
C ASP A 83 -0.66 -8.51 -10.77
N GLY A 84 -1.61 -7.60 -11.04
CA GLY A 84 -1.57 -6.22 -10.58
C GLY A 84 -1.99 -6.10 -9.12
N ILE A 85 -2.98 -6.89 -8.68
CA ILE A 85 -3.39 -6.98 -7.28
C ILE A 85 -2.23 -7.50 -6.43
N ASP A 86 -1.53 -8.53 -6.90
CA ASP A 86 -0.34 -9.08 -6.24
C ASP A 86 0.80 -8.05 -6.16
N LEU A 87 1.06 -7.31 -7.25
CA LEU A 87 2.03 -6.21 -7.23
C LEU A 87 1.64 -5.12 -6.22
N LEU A 88 0.38 -4.67 -6.27
CA LEU A 88 -0.13 -3.61 -5.42
C LEU A 88 -0.05 -4.01 -3.93
N GLY A 89 -0.40 -5.25 -3.60
CA GLY A 89 -0.26 -5.78 -2.24
C GLY A 89 1.18 -5.76 -1.74
N LYS A 90 2.15 -6.08 -2.61
CA LYS A 90 3.58 -6.02 -2.28
C LYS A 90 4.12 -4.59 -2.14
N MET A 91 3.53 -3.62 -2.83
CA MET A 91 3.88 -2.19 -2.72
C MET A 91 3.30 -1.55 -1.45
N LEU A 92 2.12 -2.01 -1.01
CA LEU A 92 1.39 -1.49 0.15
C LEU A 92 1.65 -2.29 1.44
N VAL A 93 2.81 -2.92 1.57
CA VAL A 93 3.23 -3.56 2.82
C VAL A 93 3.60 -2.49 3.85
N LEU A 94 3.04 -2.59 5.07
CA LEU A 94 3.27 -1.63 6.16
C LEU A 94 4.74 -1.60 6.58
N ASP A 95 5.36 -2.77 6.77
CA ASP A 95 6.78 -2.88 7.07
C ASP A 95 7.63 -2.45 5.85
N PRO A 96 8.40 -1.36 5.95
CA PRO A 96 9.26 -0.89 4.85
C PRO A 96 10.37 -1.88 4.50
N HIS A 97 10.77 -2.79 5.39
CA HIS A 97 11.79 -3.81 5.13
C HIS A 97 11.24 -5.01 4.36
N ALA A 98 9.97 -5.36 4.58
CA ALA A 98 9.28 -6.41 3.83
C ALA A 98 8.67 -5.92 2.50
N ARG A 99 8.60 -4.59 2.31
CA ARG A 99 8.06 -3.96 1.08
C ARG A 99 8.94 -4.27 -0.14
N ILE A 100 8.30 -4.52 -1.28
CA ILE A 100 9.01 -4.73 -2.54
C ILE A 100 9.87 -3.52 -2.91
N THR A 101 11.06 -3.77 -3.47
CA THR A 101 11.91 -2.70 -4.02
C THR A 101 11.42 -2.28 -5.40
N ALA A 102 11.77 -1.06 -5.83
CA ALA A 102 11.42 -0.60 -7.18
C ALA A 102 11.99 -1.52 -8.28
N GLU A 103 13.21 -2.04 -8.09
CA GLU A 103 13.83 -3.00 -9.01
C GLU A 103 13.03 -4.31 -9.10
N ALA A 104 12.64 -4.89 -7.96
CA ALA A 104 11.83 -6.11 -7.94
C ALA A 104 10.41 -5.86 -8.49
N ALA A 105 9.84 -4.68 -8.25
CA ALA A 105 8.55 -4.28 -8.80
C ALA A 105 8.59 -4.21 -10.33
N LEU A 106 9.65 -3.64 -10.93
CA LEU A 106 9.83 -3.60 -12.38
C LEU A 106 10.00 -4.99 -13.01
N ALA A 107 10.57 -5.94 -12.26
CA ALA A 107 10.70 -7.33 -12.68
C ALA A 107 9.41 -8.17 -12.48
N HIS A 108 8.34 -7.58 -11.95
CA HIS A 108 7.11 -8.31 -11.63
C HIS A 108 6.39 -8.87 -12.88
N PRO A 109 5.70 -10.02 -12.78
CA PRO A 109 4.81 -10.55 -13.83
C PRO A 109 3.87 -9.52 -14.45
N TYR A 110 3.42 -8.54 -13.65
CA TYR A 110 2.56 -7.44 -14.09
C TYR A 110 3.17 -6.64 -15.25
N PHE A 111 4.48 -6.39 -15.24
CA PHE A 111 5.17 -5.66 -16.30
C PHE A 111 5.88 -6.56 -17.32
N THR A 112 6.15 -7.81 -16.96
CA THR A 112 6.91 -8.75 -17.81
C THR A 112 6.03 -9.64 -18.68
N LYS A 113 4.77 -9.89 -18.30
CA LYS A 113 3.77 -10.49 -19.19
C LYS A 113 3.36 -9.45 -20.23
N GLN A 114 4.12 -9.39 -21.33
CA GLN A 114 3.82 -8.51 -22.45
C GLN A 114 2.40 -8.80 -22.97
N VAL A 115 1.54 -7.77 -22.91
CA VAL A 115 0.41 -7.63 -23.82
C VAL A 115 1.00 -7.55 -25.23
N LYS A 116 0.71 -8.55 -26.08
CA LYS A 116 0.90 -8.38 -27.52
C LYS A 116 0.15 -7.12 -27.93
N ARG A 117 0.88 -6.03 -28.20
CA ARG A 117 0.32 -4.89 -28.91
C ARG A 117 0.01 -5.38 -30.33
N GLU A 118 -1.25 -5.67 -30.60
CA GLU A 118 -1.71 -5.75 -31.98
C GLU A 118 -1.50 -4.36 -32.62
N ILE A 119 -0.76 -4.37 -33.71
CA ILE A 119 -0.37 -3.22 -34.53
C ILE A 119 -1.56 -2.81 -35.41
#